data_AF-A0A183EN49-F1
#
_entry.id   AF-A0A183EN49-F1
#
_cell.length_a   1.000
_cell.length_b   1.000
_cell.length_c   1.000
_cell.angle_alpha   90.00
_cell.angle_beta   90.00
_cell.angle_gamma   90.00
#
_symmetry.space_group_name_H-M   'P 1'
#
loop_
_entity.id
_entity.type
_entity.pdbx_description
1 polymer ?
#
loop_
_entity_poly.entity_id
_entity_poly.type
_entity_poly.pdbx_seq_one_letter_code
_entity_poly.pdbx_strand_id
1 'polypeptide(L)'
;MKLHQVEPKGQSNFINAIKVAHLALKHRQNRNHKMRIVVFIGSPIDHLDPAELTKLAKKLKKEKVQVDVICFGEADSNKSEIMGQFVETLNGK
;
A
#
# COMPACT_ATOMS: atom_id res chain seq x y z
N MET A 1 12.24 6.81 -16.14
CA MET A 1 11.49 5.75 -16.85
C MET A 1 10.08 6.27 -17.12
N LYS A 2 9.60 6.24 -18.36
CA LYS A 2 8.21 6.62 -18.69
C LYS A 2 7.34 5.36 -18.69
N LEU A 3 6.03 5.52 -18.45
CA LEU A 3 5.11 4.38 -18.28
C LEU A 3 5.10 3.43 -19.50
N HIS A 4 5.17 3.95 -20.72
CA HIS A 4 5.17 3.14 -21.96
C HIS A 4 6.44 2.30 -22.17
N GLN A 5 7.48 2.50 -21.35
CA GLN A 5 8.74 1.76 -21.42
C GLN A 5 8.85 0.72 -20.31
N VAL A 6 7.79 0.57 -19.49
CA VAL A 6 7.78 -0.37 -18.37
C VAL A 6 7.42 -1.76 -18.89
N GLU A 7 8.28 -2.72 -18.59
CA GLU A 7 8.02 -4.15 -18.83
C GLU A 7 7.65 -4.81 -17.49
N PRO A 8 6.64 -5.70 -17.46
CA PRO A 8 6.31 -6.45 -16.26
C PRO A 8 7.42 -7.46 -15.96
N LYS A 9 8.22 -7.18 -14.93
CA LYS A 9 9.30 -8.06 -14.47
C LYS A 9 9.58 -7.89 -12.97
N GLY A 10 10.14 -8.94 -12.37
CA GLY A 10 10.51 -8.95 -10.95
C GLY A 10 9.36 -9.27 -10.01
N GLN A 11 9.59 -9.07 -8.71
CA GLN A 11 8.62 -9.29 -7.65
C GLN A 11 8.19 -7.97 -6.98
N SER A 12 6.91 -7.88 -6.66
CA SER A 12 6.31 -6.72 -6.00
C SER A 12 6.66 -6.67 -4.51
N ASN A 13 7.26 -5.57 -4.04
CA ASN A 13 7.50 -5.35 -2.61
C ASN A 13 6.55 -4.28 -2.06
N PHE A 14 5.47 -4.73 -1.42
CA PHE A 14 4.41 -3.87 -0.90
C PHE A 14 4.89 -2.89 0.19
N ILE A 15 5.63 -3.40 1.17
CA ILE A 15 6.02 -2.62 2.35
C ILE A 15 6.94 -1.46 1.95
N ASN A 16 7.93 -1.73 1.10
CA ASN A 16 8.83 -0.69 0.61
C ASN A 16 8.10 0.32 -0.28
N ALA A 17 7.19 -0.13 -1.14
CA ALA A 17 6.39 0.77 -1.98
C ALA A 17 5.59 1.77 -1.13
N ILE A 18 4.93 1.32 -0.07
CA ILE A 18 4.17 2.20 0.82
C ILE A 18 5.09 3.14 1.62
N LYS A 19 6.26 2.67 2.10
CA LYS A 19 7.24 3.53 2.79
C LYS A 19 7.74 4.66 1.88
N VAL A 20 8.03 4.35 0.61
CA VAL A 20 8.45 5.33 -0.40
C VAL A 20 7.32 6.30 -0.73
N ALA A 21 6.10 5.81 -0.97
CA ALA A 21 4.93 6.65 -1.23
C ALA A 21 4.65 7.63 -0.08
N HIS A 22 4.77 7.15 1.16
CA HIS A 22 4.62 7.98 2.34
C HIS A 22 5.70 9.07 2.43
N LEU A 23 6.96 8.75 2.13
CA LEU A 23 8.05 9.73 2.09
C LEU A 23 7.81 10.79 1.01
N ALA A 24 7.31 10.39 -0.17
CA ALA A 24 6.95 11.32 -1.24
C ALA A 24 5.84 12.28 -0.81
N LEU A 25 4.82 11.79 -0.09
CA LEU A 25 3.73 12.62 0.44
C LEU A 25 4.21 13.64 1.50
N LYS A 26 5.27 13.33 2.27
CA LYS A 26 5.87 14.26 3.23
C LYS A 26 6.59 15.43 2.57
N HIS A 27 7.22 15.20 1.42
CA HIS A 27 8.04 16.20 0.72
C HIS A 27 7.27 17.03 -0.33
N ARG A 28 5.94 17.15 -0.18
CA ARG A 28 5.12 18.00 -1.05
C ARG A 28 5.21 19.47 -0.67
N GLN A 29 5.09 20.36 -1.66
CA GLN A 29 5.09 21.81 -1.43
C GLN A 29 3.84 22.29 -0.69
N ASN A 30 2.64 21.88 -1.12
CA ASN A 30 1.38 22.26 -0.48
C ASN A 30 0.96 21.21 0.58
N ARG A 31 0.91 21.62 1.85
CA ARG A 31 0.57 20.74 2.98
C ARG A 31 -0.93 20.66 3.28
N ASN A 32 -1.77 21.50 2.66
CA ASN A 32 -3.21 21.56 2.93
C ASN A 32 -4.00 20.40 2.31
N HIS A 33 -3.44 19.73 1.30
CA HIS A 33 -4.12 18.60 0.66
C HIS A 33 -4.17 17.38 1.58
N LYS A 34 -5.23 16.57 1.49
CA LYS A 34 -5.27 15.28 2.20
C LYS A 34 -4.25 14.33 1.57
N MET A 35 -3.58 13.53 2.39
CA MET A 35 -2.63 12.52 1.92
C MET A 35 -3.40 11.26 1.54
N ARG A 36 -3.25 10.80 0.30
CA ARG A 36 -3.92 9.60 -0.21
C ARG A 36 -2.96 8.79 -1.07
N ILE A 37 -2.93 7.48 -0.83
CA ILE A 37 -2.20 6.49 -1.62
C ILE A 37 -3.24 5.60 -2.27
N VAL A 38 -3.18 5.45 -3.59
CA VAL A 38 -3.96 4.44 -4.32
C VAL A 38 -2.97 3.40 -4.81
N VAL A 39 -3.09 2.16 -4.32
CA VAL A 39 -2.17 1.07 -4.65
C VAL A 39 -2.89 0.00 -5.44
N PHE A 40 -2.27 -0.42 -6.54
CA PHE A 40 -2.78 -1.46 -7.41
C PHE A 40 -1.96 -2.73 -7.19
N ILE A 41 -2.62 -3.84 -6.87
CA ILE A 41 -2.00 -5.14 -6.64
C ILE A 41 -2.51 -6.08 -7.74
N GLY A 42 -1.63 -6.43 -8.68
CA GLY A 42 -1.94 -7.37 -9.78
C GLY A 42 -1.17 -8.68 -9.72
N SER A 43 -0.44 -8.93 -8.63
CA SER A 43 0.36 -10.14 -8.43
C SER A 43 0.24 -10.61 -6.99
N PRO A 44 0.39 -11.91 -6.72
CA PRO A 44 0.55 -12.38 -5.35
C PRO A 44 1.74 -11.71 -4.68
N ILE A 45 1.59 -11.30 -3.42
CA ILE A 45 2.68 -10.75 -2.62
C ILE A 45 3.10 -11.82 -1.62
N ASP A 46 4.28 -12.38 -1.84
CA ASP A 46 4.85 -13.39 -0.96
C ASP A 46 5.55 -12.75 0.24
N HIS A 47 5.69 -13.50 1.33
CA HIS A 47 6.46 -13.11 2.52
C HIS A 47 5.99 -11.82 3.23
N LEU A 48 4.68 -11.56 3.25
CA LEU A 48 4.14 -10.47 4.05
C LEU A 48 4.10 -10.87 5.53
N ASP A 49 4.85 -10.16 6.39
CA ASP A 49 4.73 -10.31 7.85
C ASP A 49 3.52 -9.50 8.37
N PRO A 50 2.49 -10.15 8.93
CA PRO A 50 1.31 -9.47 9.48
C PRO A 50 1.66 -8.46 10.59
N ALA A 51 2.73 -8.72 11.36
CA ALA A 51 3.16 -7.82 12.42
C ALA A 51 3.75 -6.52 11.86
N GLU A 52 4.57 -6.60 10.80
CA GLU A 52 5.08 -5.41 10.11
C GLU A 52 3.95 -4.63 9.42
N LEU A 53 3.02 -5.34 8.79
CA LEU A 53 1.85 -4.75 8.14
C LEU A 53 0.99 -3.96 9.12
N THR A 54 0.72 -4.52 10.30
CA THR A 54 -0.03 -3.86 11.37
C THR A 54 0.69 -2.61 11.89
N LYS A 55 2.02 -2.69 12.08
CA LYS A 55 2.83 -1.53 12.49
C LYS A 55 2.76 -0.41 11.44
N LEU A 56 2.85 -0.77 10.16
CA LEU A 56 2.75 0.17 9.05
C LEU A 56 1.37 0.84 9.00
N ALA A 57 0.28 0.06 9.10
CA ALA A 57 -1.09 0.57 9.13
C ALA A 57 -1.30 1.58 10.27
N LYS A 58 -0.87 1.24 11.50
CA LYS A 58 -0.95 2.14 12.66
C LYS A 58 -0.15 3.43 12.44
N LYS A 59 1.02 3.36 11.81
CA LYS A 59 1.82 4.53 11.47
C LYS A 59 1.08 5.45 10.48
N LEU A 60 0.56 4.89 9.39
CA LEU A 60 -0.19 5.65 8.37
C LEU A 60 -1.45 6.31 8.95
N LYS A 61 -2.17 5.60 9.83
CA LYS A 61 -3.32 6.14 10.56
C LYS A 61 -2.94 7.34 11.43
N LYS A 62 -1.85 7.23 12.21
CA LYS A 62 -1.33 8.34 13.04
C LYS A 62 -0.97 9.57 12.20
N GLU A 63 -0.45 9.35 11.01
CA GLU A 63 -0.06 10.40 10.07
C GLU A 63 -1.22 10.88 9.16
N LYS A 64 -2.45 10.39 9.38
CA LYS A 64 -3.66 10.74 8.61
C LYS A 64 -3.52 10.50 7.11
N VAL A 65 -2.82 9.42 6.72
CA VAL A 65 -2.70 8.99 5.33
C VAL A 65 -3.85 8.05 5.01
N GLN A 66 -4.61 8.36 3.95
CA GLN A 66 -5.63 7.47 3.39
C GLN A 66 -4.98 6.49 2.42
N VAL A 67 -5.42 5.23 2.43
CA VAL A 67 -4.89 4.21 1.51
C VAL A 67 -6.05 3.44 0.91
N ASP A 68 -6.11 3.41 -0.42
CA ASP A 68 -6.99 2.52 -1.17
C ASP A 68 -6.18 1.39 -1.76
N VAL A 69 -6.65 0.16 -1.55
CA VAL A 69 -6.04 -1.05 -2.10
C VAL A 69 -6.97 -1.60 -3.17
N ILE A 70 -6.47 -1.64 -4.40
CA ILE A 70 -7.20 -2.13 -5.58
C ILE A 70 -6.51 -3.41 -6.02
N CYS A 71 -7.14 -4.54 -5.74
CA CYS A 71 -6.67 -5.86 -6.14
C CYS A 71 -7.26 -6.23 -7.50
N PHE A 72 -6.40 -6.63 -8.44
CA PHE A 72 -6.78 -7.16 -9.75
C PHE A 72 -6.26 -8.60 -9.92
N GLY A 73 -7.02 -9.43 -10.64
CA GLY A 73 -6.70 -10.83 -10.86
C GLY A 73 -7.58 -11.75 -10.00
N GLU A 74 -6.98 -12.79 -9.40
CA GLU A 74 -7.71 -13.79 -8.61
C GLU A 74 -7.99 -13.25 -7.19
N ALA A 75 -9.22 -12.73 -7.01
CA ALA A 75 -9.67 -12.09 -5.76
C ALA A 75 -9.85 -13.06 -4.58
N ASP A 76 -9.97 -14.37 -4.85
CA ASP A 76 -10.31 -15.43 -3.88
C ASP A 76 -9.10 -16.11 -3.22
N SER A 77 -7.91 -15.52 -3.30
CA SER A 77 -6.74 -16.08 -2.59
C SER A 77 -6.70 -15.60 -1.13
N ASN A 78 -6.21 -16.43 -0.19
CA ASN A 78 -5.92 -16.07 1.22
C ASN A 78 -5.14 -14.76 1.41
N LYS A 79 -4.51 -14.25 0.35
CA LYS A 79 -3.75 -13.00 0.32
C LYS A 79 -4.66 -11.75 0.26
N SER A 80 -5.90 -11.87 -0.23
CA SER A 80 -6.90 -10.79 -0.17
C SER A 80 -7.35 -10.51 1.26
N GLU A 81 -7.43 -11.55 2.10
CA GLU A 81 -7.78 -11.44 3.52
C GLU A 81 -6.73 -10.64 4.33
N ILE A 82 -5.43 -10.87 4.07
CA ILE A 82 -4.33 -10.11 4.70
C ILE A 82 -4.41 -8.61 4.34
N MET A 83 -4.76 -8.30 3.08
CA MET A 83 -4.99 -6.91 2.67
C MET A 83 -6.24 -6.32 3.33
N GLY A 84 -7.28 -7.12 3.54
CA GLY A 84 -8.46 -6.76 4.34
C GLY A 84 -8.09 -6.34 5.76
N GLN A 85 -7.31 -7.16 6.47
CA GLN A 85 -6.82 -6.86 7.83
C GLN A 85 -6.00 -5.57 7.88
N PHE A 86 -5.17 -5.31 6.87
CA PHE A 86 -4.43 -4.04 6.75
C PHE A 86 -5.39 -2.85 6.66
N VAL A 87 -6.40 -2.93 5.78
CA VAL A 87 -7.39 -1.86 5.58
C VAL A 87 -8.23 -1.66 6.85
N GLU A 88 -8.63 -2.73 7.54
CA GLU A 88 -9.35 -2.66 8.81
C GLU A 88 -8.54 -1.94 9.90
N THR A 89 -7.27 -2.34 10.07
CA THR A 89 -6.36 -1.70 11.02
C THR A 89 -6.20 -0.20 10.73
N LEU A 90 -6.17 0.18 9.45
CA LEU A 90 -6.02 1.56 8.99
C LEU A 90 -7.29 2.39 9.26
N ASN A 91 -8.46 1.78 9.05
CA ASN A 91 -9.76 2.33 9.42
C ASN A 91 -9.97 2.38 10.94
N GLY A 92 -9.17 1.64 11.71
CA GLY A 92 -9.21 1.63 13.16
C GLY A 92 -10.21 0.68 13.77
N LYS A 93 -10.56 -0.37 13.05
CA LYS A 93 -11.26 -1.54 13.58
C LYS A 93 -10.24 -2.58 14.03
#